data_AF-A0A356L6C9-F1
#
_entry.id   AF-A0A356L6C9-F1
#
_cell.length_a   1.000
_cell.length_b   1.000
_cell.length_c   1.000
_cell.angle_alpha   90.00
_cell.angle_beta   90.00
_cell.angle_gamma   90.00
#
_symmetry.space_group_name_H-M   'P 1'
#
loop_
_entity.id
_entity.type
_entity.pdbx_description
1 polymer ?
#
loop_
_entity_poly.entity_id
_entity_poly.type
_entity_poly.pdbx_seq_one_letter_code
_entity_poly.pdbx_strand_id
1 'polypeptide(L)'
;MAGCVQYDPVDVGGKNSELVFQSRVKGLSKARLHEELYSKRTLIEHFDKNMAMYLTSDWPKFARIRDRHQNADYEVQDLKGAVLQTVSEKKICTPKDLDLTRKIAWNWQDTSRAKAVLEMLYFQGELGIHHRVRTIRYYCPIQDLPSKEILEEADPFSRFTNFKSE
;
A
#
# COMPACT_ATOMS: atom_id res chain seq x y z
N MET A 1 -17.30 -7.93 -3.58
CA MET A 1 -16.51 -6.89 -2.90
C MET A 1 -15.49 -7.58 -2.02
N ALA A 2 -14.21 -7.27 -2.14
CA ALA A 2 -13.21 -7.72 -1.16
C ALA A 2 -13.36 -6.87 0.11
N GLY A 3 -13.20 -7.47 1.29
CA GLY A 3 -13.35 -6.77 2.57
C GLY A 3 -12.07 -6.03 2.93
N CYS A 4 -12.05 -4.70 2.81
CA CYS A 4 -10.93 -3.87 3.26
C CYS A 4 -11.38 -2.80 4.26
N VAL A 5 -10.46 -2.37 5.12
CA VAL A 5 -10.66 -1.28 6.08
C VAL A 5 -9.75 -0.13 5.69
N GLN A 6 -10.32 1.06 5.50
CA GLN A 6 -9.52 2.24 5.20
C GLN A 6 -8.58 2.57 6.38
N TYR A 7 -7.32 2.84 6.08
CA TYR A 7 -6.39 3.46 7.02
C TYR A 7 -6.68 4.96 7.10
N ASP A 8 -6.95 5.45 8.31
CA ASP A 8 -7.13 6.87 8.60
C ASP A 8 -6.12 7.30 9.67
N PRO A 9 -5.25 8.29 9.38
CA PRO A 9 -4.28 8.77 10.36
C PRO A 9 -4.89 9.65 11.47
N VAL A 10 -6.14 10.09 11.35
CA VAL A 10 -6.80 10.94 12.36
C VAL A 10 -7.01 10.16 13.66
N ASP A 11 -6.61 10.77 14.78
CA ASP A 11 -6.60 10.15 16.11
C ASP A 11 -7.14 11.12 17.17
N VAL A 12 -8.46 11.35 17.15
CA VAL A 12 -9.16 12.18 18.14
C VAL A 12 -9.62 11.33 19.35
N GLY A 13 -9.84 10.03 19.14
CA GLY A 13 -10.25 9.07 20.17
C GLY A 13 -9.82 7.64 19.90
N GLY A 14 -8.75 7.45 19.11
CA GLY A 14 -8.38 6.19 18.47
C GLY A 14 -8.48 6.29 16.95
N LYS A 15 -7.56 5.63 16.23
CA LYS A 15 -7.59 5.59 14.77
C LYS A 15 -8.82 4.82 14.31
N ASN A 16 -9.51 5.33 13.28
CA ASN A 16 -10.74 4.71 12.76
C ASN A 16 -10.58 3.21 12.48
N SER A 17 -9.46 2.81 11.87
CA SER A 17 -9.20 1.39 11.58
C SER A 17 -9.12 0.52 12.84
N GLU A 18 -8.52 1.02 13.92
CA GLU A 18 -8.44 0.29 15.19
C GLU A 18 -9.83 0.08 15.79
N LEU A 19 -10.69 1.12 15.73
CA LEU A 19 -12.07 1.07 16.21
C LEU A 19 -12.93 0.12 15.36
N VAL A 20 -12.80 0.18 14.02
CA VAL A 20 -13.50 -0.72 13.10
C VAL A 20 -13.12 -2.17 13.38
N PHE A 21 -11.83 -2.46 13.54
CA PHE A 21 -11.40 -3.82 13.83
C PHE A 21 -11.81 -4.28 15.24
N GLN A 22 -11.72 -3.40 16.26
CA GLN A 22 -12.17 -3.72 17.62
C GLN A 22 -13.67 -4.04 17.69
N SER A 23 -14.51 -3.32 16.93
CA SER A 23 -15.96 -3.55 16.92
C SER A 23 -16.34 -4.89 16.26
N ARG A 24 -15.49 -5.43 15.38
CA ARG A 24 -15.78 -6.65 14.60
C ARG A 24 -15.05 -7.88 15.11
N VAL A 25 -13.89 -7.69 15.75
CA VAL A 25 -13.03 -8.76 16.25
C VAL A 25 -12.88 -8.62 17.74
N LYS A 26 -13.66 -9.42 18.48
CA LYS A 26 -13.67 -9.40 19.95
C LYS A 26 -12.26 -9.60 20.50
N GLY A 27 -11.80 -8.66 21.33
CA GLY A 27 -10.49 -8.72 21.99
C GLY A 27 -9.30 -8.37 21.09
N LEU A 28 -9.51 -7.78 19.91
CA LEU A 28 -8.40 -7.28 19.10
C LEU A 28 -7.76 -6.04 19.76
N SER A 29 -6.51 -6.17 20.16
CA SER A 29 -5.71 -5.04 20.66
C SER A 29 -4.95 -4.36 19.52
N LYS A 30 -4.49 -3.12 19.74
CA LYS A 30 -3.61 -2.41 18.79
C LYS A 30 -2.33 -3.18 18.50
N ALA A 31 -1.75 -3.79 19.53
CA ALA A 31 -0.54 -4.62 19.41
C ALA A 31 -0.80 -5.84 18.52
N ARG A 32 -1.95 -6.49 18.68
CA ARG A 32 -2.34 -7.62 17.82
C ARG A 32 -2.54 -7.18 16.37
N LEU A 33 -3.23 -6.06 16.13
CA LEU A 33 -3.38 -5.53 14.76
C LEU A 33 -2.01 -5.23 14.12
N HIS A 34 -1.09 -4.62 14.87
CA HIS A 34 0.27 -4.37 14.41
C HIS A 34 1.03 -5.68 14.08
N GLU A 35 0.88 -6.70 14.93
CA GLU A 35 1.47 -8.02 14.71
C GLU A 35 0.91 -8.68 13.43
N GLU A 36 -0.40 -8.66 13.22
CA GLU A 36 -1.04 -9.20 12.01
C GLU A 36 -0.59 -8.49 10.73
N LEU A 37 -0.34 -7.17 10.78
CA LEU A 37 0.09 -6.34 9.64
C LEU A 37 1.58 -6.45 9.30
N TYR A 38 2.45 -6.43 10.31
CA TYR A 38 3.88 -6.18 10.09
C TYR A 38 4.78 -7.33 10.49
N SER A 39 4.29 -8.27 11.31
CA SER A 39 5.05 -9.46 11.72
C SER A 39 4.53 -10.72 11.03
N LYS A 40 3.24 -11.05 11.23
CA LYS A 40 2.63 -12.28 10.69
C LYS A 40 2.23 -12.17 9.22
N ARG A 41 2.02 -10.95 8.71
CA ARG A 41 1.57 -10.69 7.34
C ARG A 41 0.28 -11.42 6.97
N THR A 42 -0.63 -11.63 7.92
CA THR A 42 -1.99 -12.10 7.63
C THR A 42 -2.84 -10.96 7.04
N LEU A 43 -2.49 -9.72 7.40
CA LEU A 43 -2.98 -8.49 6.81
C LEU A 43 -1.85 -7.80 6.05
N ILE A 44 -2.23 -7.05 5.03
CA ILE A 44 -1.34 -6.15 4.29
C ILE A 44 -1.96 -4.76 4.22
N GLU A 45 -1.12 -3.73 4.27
CA GLU A 45 -1.52 -2.35 3.99
C GLU A 45 -1.14 -1.99 2.55
N HIS A 46 -2.13 -1.86 1.67
CA HIS A 46 -1.93 -1.44 0.28
C HIS A 46 -2.98 -0.43 -0.20
N PHE A 47 -2.75 0.15 -1.37
CA PHE A 47 -3.72 1.02 -2.03
C PHE A 47 -4.83 0.23 -2.74
N ASP A 48 -6.07 0.61 -2.47
CA ASP A 48 -7.28 0.25 -3.21
C ASP A 48 -7.86 1.52 -3.87
N LYS A 49 -8.95 2.10 -3.35
CA LYS A 49 -9.38 3.46 -3.66
C LYS A 49 -8.68 4.49 -2.79
N ASN A 50 -8.29 4.05 -1.60
CA ASN A 50 -7.60 4.78 -0.56
C ASN A 50 -6.51 3.88 0.04
N MET A 51 -5.73 4.40 0.98
CA MET A 51 -4.90 3.58 1.85
C MET A 51 -5.80 2.60 2.62
N ALA A 52 -5.57 1.30 2.47
CA ALA A 52 -6.43 0.28 3.03
C ALA A 52 -5.63 -0.88 3.64
N MET A 53 -6.27 -1.57 4.59
CA MET A 53 -5.79 -2.83 5.16
C MET A 53 -6.77 -3.94 4.79
N TYR A 54 -6.24 -5.05 4.32
CA TYR A 54 -7.03 -6.21 3.91
C TYR A 54 -6.22 -7.50 4.09
N LEU A 55 -6.87 -8.65 3.97
CA LEU A 55 -6.21 -9.95 4.09
C LEU A 55 -5.11 -10.07 3.02
N THR A 56 -3.94 -10.54 3.39
CA THR A 56 -2.86 -10.74 2.43
C THR A 56 -3.26 -11.68 1.29
N SER A 57 -4.07 -12.70 1.58
CA SER A 57 -4.65 -13.60 0.57
C SER A 57 -5.60 -12.91 -0.42
N ASP A 58 -6.07 -11.70 -0.12
CA ASP A 58 -6.90 -10.91 -1.03
C ASP A 58 -6.06 -10.05 -1.99
N TRP A 59 -4.72 -10.07 -1.89
CA TRP A 59 -3.82 -9.35 -2.78
C TRP A 59 -4.13 -9.50 -4.29
N PRO A 60 -4.43 -10.71 -4.82
CA PRO A 60 -4.77 -10.90 -6.24
C PRO A 60 -6.03 -10.14 -6.67
N LYS A 61 -7.00 -9.98 -5.74
CA LYS A 61 -8.30 -9.34 -6.02
C LYS A 61 -8.18 -7.85 -6.36
N PHE A 62 -7.06 -7.24 -5.99
CA PHE A 62 -6.74 -5.82 -6.23
C PHE A 62 -5.78 -5.61 -7.41
N ALA A 63 -5.46 -6.64 -8.21
CA ALA A 63 -4.53 -6.53 -9.34
C ALA A 63 -4.88 -5.39 -10.31
N ARG A 64 -6.15 -5.27 -10.69
CA ARG A 64 -6.63 -4.20 -11.60
C ARG A 64 -6.29 -2.77 -11.15
N ILE A 65 -6.18 -2.56 -9.84
CA ILE A 65 -5.83 -1.25 -9.29
C ILE A 65 -4.35 -0.99 -9.52
N ARG A 66 -3.50 -1.99 -9.22
CA ARG A 66 -2.07 -1.93 -9.53
C ARG A 66 -1.84 -1.72 -11.02
N ASP A 67 -2.54 -2.47 -11.87
CA ASP A 67 -2.45 -2.35 -13.33
C ASP A 67 -2.80 -0.92 -13.80
N ARG A 68 -3.86 -0.32 -13.23
CA ARG A 68 -4.22 1.07 -13.55
C ARG A 68 -3.07 2.04 -13.21
N HIS A 69 -2.42 1.86 -12.06
CA HIS A 69 -1.30 2.70 -11.64
C HIS A 69 -0.01 2.43 -12.43
N GLN A 70 0.19 1.21 -12.90
CA GLN A 70 1.33 0.86 -13.77
C GLN A 70 1.19 1.51 -15.16
N ASN A 71 -0.04 1.70 -15.64
CA ASN A 71 -0.35 2.33 -16.92
C ASN A 71 -0.64 3.84 -16.81
N ALA A 72 -0.59 4.41 -15.60
CA ALA A 72 -0.81 5.83 -15.39
C ALA A 72 0.48 6.63 -15.70
N ASP A 73 0.30 7.83 -16.24
CA ASP A 73 1.42 8.75 -16.50
C ASP A 73 1.69 9.61 -15.27
N TYR A 74 2.84 9.36 -14.63
CA TYR A 74 3.29 10.08 -13.45
C TYR A 74 4.50 10.95 -13.79
N GLU A 75 4.49 12.22 -13.35
CA GLU A 75 5.63 13.17 -13.55
C GLU A 75 6.97 12.62 -13.01
N VAL A 76 6.92 11.70 -12.04
CA VAL A 76 8.09 11.10 -11.37
C VAL A 76 8.47 9.71 -11.90
N GLN A 77 7.88 9.27 -13.02
CA GLN A 77 8.13 7.95 -13.60
C GLN A 77 9.60 7.77 -14.00
N ASP A 78 10.28 8.84 -14.41
CA ASP A 78 11.71 8.89 -14.73
C ASP A 78 12.61 8.44 -13.56
N LEU A 79 12.16 8.62 -12.32
CA LEU A 79 12.90 8.29 -11.11
C LEU A 79 12.77 6.84 -10.67
N LYS A 80 11.87 6.05 -11.28
CA LYS A 80 11.53 4.67 -10.86
C LYS A 80 12.77 3.79 -10.67
N GLY A 81 13.65 3.72 -11.68
CA GLY A 81 14.81 2.83 -11.65
C GLY A 81 15.79 3.15 -10.51
N ALA A 82 16.17 4.43 -10.37
CA ALA A 82 17.11 4.86 -9.34
C ALA A 82 16.56 4.64 -7.92
N VAL A 83 15.26 4.86 -7.71
CA VAL A 83 14.62 4.68 -6.40
C VAL A 83 14.47 3.19 -6.07
N LEU A 84 14.07 2.35 -7.02
CA LEU A 84 14.00 0.90 -6.80
C LEU A 84 15.38 0.31 -6.45
N GLN A 85 16.45 0.77 -7.12
CA GLN A 85 17.81 0.40 -6.77
C GLN A 85 18.13 0.78 -5.32
N THR A 86 17.88 2.04 -4.95
CA THR A 86 18.12 2.53 -3.59
C THR A 86 17.36 1.72 -2.54
N VAL A 87 16.09 1.38 -2.80
CA VAL A 87 15.27 0.55 -1.89
C VAL A 87 15.82 -0.87 -1.79
N SER A 88 16.29 -1.46 -2.89
CA SER A 88 16.88 -2.81 -2.89
C SER A 88 18.16 -2.88 -2.07
N GLU A 89 18.99 -1.84 -2.13
CA GLU A 89 20.25 -1.70 -1.37
C GLU A 89 19.98 -1.46 0.12
N LYS A 90 19.10 -0.52 0.46
CA LYS A 90 18.78 -0.18 1.86
C LYS A 90 17.83 -1.18 2.54
N LYS A 91 17.12 -2.01 1.76
CA LYS A 91 16.02 -2.91 2.15
C LYS A 91 14.76 -2.21 2.66
N ILE A 92 14.94 -1.13 3.43
CA ILE A 92 13.88 -0.33 3.99
C ILE A 92 14.19 1.15 3.76
N CYS A 93 13.23 1.89 3.21
CA CYS A 93 13.38 3.30 2.89
C CYS A 93 12.21 4.15 3.37
N THR A 94 12.50 5.41 3.64
CA THR A 94 11.54 6.50 3.82
C THR A 94 11.85 7.62 2.82
N PRO A 95 10.98 8.64 2.66
CA PRO A 95 11.33 9.78 1.82
C PRO A 95 12.61 10.52 2.23
N LYS A 96 13.05 10.41 3.49
CA LYS A 96 14.30 11.02 3.98
C LYS A 96 15.55 10.30 3.46
N ASP A 97 15.38 9.07 3.00
CA ASP A 97 16.46 8.25 2.45
C ASP A 97 16.78 8.58 0.99
N LEU A 98 15.95 9.42 0.37
CA LEU A 98 16.06 9.87 -1.01
C LEU A 98 16.37 11.37 -1.00
N ASP A 99 17.48 11.77 -1.63
CA ASP A 99 17.86 13.19 -1.76
C ASP A 99 17.06 13.89 -2.88
N LEU A 100 15.73 13.89 -2.73
CA LEU A 100 14.77 14.40 -3.74
C LEU A 100 13.78 15.37 -3.08
N THR A 101 14.29 16.53 -2.67
CA THR A 101 13.60 17.50 -1.80
C THR A 101 12.63 18.43 -2.54
N ARG A 102 12.80 18.62 -3.86
CA ARG A 102 11.94 19.48 -4.70
C ARG A 102 10.45 19.10 -4.52
N LYS A 103 9.59 20.11 -4.39
CA LYS A 103 8.14 19.95 -4.30
C LYS A 103 7.48 19.86 -5.68
N ILE A 104 6.45 19.04 -5.77
CA ILE A 104 5.56 18.88 -6.92
C ILE A 104 4.10 18.82 -6.45
N ALA A 105 3.16 19.15 -7.35
CA ALA A 105 1.75 18.90 -7.13
C ALA A 105 1.49 17.39 -7.09
N TRP A 106 0.71 16.92 -6.11
CA TRP A 106 0.52 15.48 -5.92
C TRP A 106 -0.83 15.17 -5.27
N ASN A 107 -1.68 14.37 -5.93
CA ASN A 107 -2.99 13.83 -5.51
C ASN A 107 -3.84 14.70 -4.54
N TRP A 108 -3.40 14.80 -3.29
CA TRP A 108 -4.12 15.41 -2.18
C TRP A 108 -3.45 16.69 -1.64
N GLN A 109 -2.15 16.87 -1.85
CA GLN A 109 -1.37 18.04 -1.43
C GLN A 109 0.03 18.01 -2.05
N ASP A 110 0.63 19.18 -2.23
CA ASP A 110 2.02 19.30 -2.66
C ASP A 110 2.98 18.46 -1.79
N THR A 111 3.90 17.76 -2.45
CA THR A 111 4.78 16.83 -1.78
C THR A 111 6.18 16.79 -2.38
N SER A 112 7.16 16.22 -1.67
CA SER A 112 8.51 16.09 -2.24
C SER A 112 8.54 15.02 -3.32
N ARG A 113 9.39 15.17 -4.34
CA ARG A 113 9.60 14.12 -5.35
C ARG A 113 9.93 12.77 -4.72
N ALA A 114 10.70 12.74 -3.63
CA ALA A 114 10.97 11.54 -2.82
C ALA A 114 9.69 10.82 -2.35
N LYS A 115 8.71 11.57 -1.83
CA LYS A 115 7.46 10.99 -1.35
C LYS A 115 6.57 10.57 -2.51
N ALA A 116 6.49 11.38 -3.57
CA ALA A 116 5.71 11.08 -4.75
C ALA A 116 6.15 9.78 -5.44
N VAL A 117 7.45 9.59 -5.66
CA VAL A 117 7.98 8.38 -6.31
C VAL A 117 7.77 7.13 -5.44
N LEU A 118 7.96 7.22 -4.11
CA LEU A 118 7.67 6.09 -3.21
C LEU A 118 6.17 5.74 -3.19
N GLU A 119 5.29 6.75 -3.22
CA GLU A 119 3.85 6.52 -3.32
C GLU A 119 3.43 5.93 -4.66
N MET A 120 3.99 6.43 -5.77
CA MET A 120 3.77 5.88 -7.11
C MET A 120 4.14 4.39 -7.16
N LEU A 121 5.36 4.04 -6.72
CA LEU A 121 5.84 2.66 -6.73
C LEU A 121 5.01 1.77 -5.80
N TYR A 122 4.57 2.31 -4.66
CA TYR A 122 3.61 1.64 -3.80
C TYR A 122 2.26 1.41 -4.52
N PHE A 123 1.69 2.39 -5.19
CA PHE A 123 0.42 2.22 -5.93
C PHE A 123 0.54 1.21 -7.09
N GLN A 124 1.69 1.21 -7.78
CA GLN A 124 2.03 0.24 -8.83
C GLN A 124 2.26 -1.18 -8.28
N GLY A 125 2.34 -1.34 -6.96
CA GLY A 125 2.65 -2.60 -6.29
C GLY A 125 4.08 -3.08 -6.47
N GLU A 126 5.03 -2.17 -6.71
CA GLU A 126 6.47 -2.45 -6.69
C GLU A 126 6.99 -2.43 -5.24
N LEU A 127 6.40 -1.58 -4.39
CA LEU A 127 6.74 -1.43 -2.99
C LEU A 127 5.58 -1.81 -2.08
N GLY A 128 5.89 -2.33 -0.90
CA GLY A 128 4.95 -2.52 0.19
C GLY A 128 5.34 -1.72 1.43
N ILE A 129 4.48 -1.76 2.46
CA ILE A 129 4.78 -1.14 3.77
C ILE A 129 5.37 -2.19 4.71
N HIS A 130 6.66 -2.06 4.98
CA HIS A 130 7.35 -2.90 5.96
C HIS A 130 6.79 -2.66 7.37
N HIS A 131 6.71 -1.41 7.80
CA HIS A 131 6.01 -1.03 9.03
C HIS A 131 5.72 0.47 9.03
N ARG A 132 5.03 0.93 10.09
CA ARG A 132 4.81 2.35 10.35
C ARG A 132 5.36 2.75 11.71
N VAL A 133 5.96 3.93 11.76
CA VAL A 133 6.22 4.65 13.00
C VAL A 133 5.39 5.92 12.96
N ARG A 134 4.39 6.01 13.85
CA ARG A 134 3.36 7.07 13.81
C ARG A 134 2.63 7.09 12.45
N THR A 135 2.85 8.13 11.64
CA THR A 135 2.28 8.31 10.30
C THR A 135 3.29 8.02 9.18
N ILE A 136 4.56 7.78 9.53
CA ILE A 136 5.64 7.55 8.58
C ILE A 136 5.57 6.10 8.10
N ARG A 137 5.61 5.92 6.77
CA ARG A 137 5.73 4.62 6.11
C ARG A 137 7.20 4.29 5.89
N TYR A 138 7.55 3.07 6.23
CA TYR A 138 8.82 2.44 5.88
C TYR A 138 8.53 1.47 4.73
N TYR A 139 9.03 1.79 3.55
CA TYR A 139 8.80 1.03 2.32
C TYR A 139 9.88 -0.03 2.12
N CYS A 140 9.50 -1.16 1.57
CA CYS A 140 10.41 -2.21 1.11
C CYS A 140 9.90 -2.77 -0.23
N PRO A 141 10.69 -3.57 -0.96
CA PRO A 141 10.19 -4.33 -2.11
C PRO A 141 8.96 -5.14 -1.69
N ILE A 142 7.91 -5.16 -2.52
CA ILE A 142 6.70 -5.93 -2.20
C ILE A 142 7.01 -7.43 -2.08
N GLN A 143 8.02 -7.90 -2.80
CA GLN A 143 8.45 -9.30 -2.87
C GLN A 143 8.97 -9.82 -1.52
N ASP A 144 9.32 -8.91 -0.60
CA ASP A 144 9.82 -9.25 0.73
C ASP A 144 8.67 -9.42 1.77
N LEU A 145 7.41 -9.19 1.38
CA LEU A 145 6.27 -9.14 2.30
C LEU A 145 5.41 -10.42 2.32
N PRO A 146 4.52 -10.67 1.34
CA PRO A 146 3.81 -11.94 1.25
C PRO A 146 4.61 -13.00 0.49
N SER A 147 4.10 -14.23 0.48
CA SER A 147 4.72 -15.30 -0.30
C SER A 147 4.59 -15.05 -1.80
N LYS A 148 5.52 -15.62 -2.56
CA LYS A 148 5.55 -15.49 -4.02
C LYS A 148 4.26 -15.99 -4.67
N GLU A 149 3.68 -17.06 -4.13
CA GLU A 149 2.43 -17.65 -4.61
C GLU A 149 1.28 -16.63 -4.56
N ILE A 150 1.16 -15.86 -3.46
CA ILE A 150 0.14 -14.82 -3.32
C ILE A 150 0.37 -13.67 -4.30
N LEU A 151 1.63 -13.29 -4.55
CA LEU A 151 1.96 -12.19 -5.46
C LEU A 151 1.67 -12.52 -6.92
N GLU A 152 1.89 -13.78 -7.31
CA GLU A 152 1.76 -14.27 -8.68
C GLU A 152 0.38 -14.89 -8.97
N GLU A 153 -0.47 -15.07 -7.96
CA GLU A 153 -1.83 -15.56 -8.14
C GLU A 153 -2.64 -14.58 -9.00
N ALA A 154 -3.36 -15.14 -9.98
CA ALA A 154 -4.15 -14.36 -10.92
C ALA A 154 -5.38 -13.74 -10.26
N ASP A 155 -5.82 -12.57 -10.75
CA ASP A 155 -7.06 -11.95 -10.26
C ASP A 155 -8.25 -12.91 -10.49
N PRO A 156 -8.91 -13.38 -9.40
CA PRO A 156 -10.06 -14.28 -9.52
C PRO A 156 -11.27 -13.62 -10.19
N PHE A 157 -11.24 -12.29 -10.37
CA PHE A 157 -12.29 -11.51 -11.01
C PHE A 157 -11.90 -11.03 -12.43
N SER A 158 -10.87 -11.60 -13.05
CA SER A 158 -10.39 -11.24 -14.39
C SER A 158 -11.39 -11.52 -15.53
N ARG A 159 -12.44 -12.31 -15.30
CA ARG A 159 -13.59 -12.40 -16.21
C ARG A 159 -14.61 -11.30 -15.87
N PHE A 160 -14.59 -10.22 -16.64
CA PHE A 160 -15.77 -9.38 -16.77
C PHE A 160 -16.77 -10.06 -17.71
N THR A 161 -17.92 -10.49 -17.16
CA THR A 161 -19.15 -10.57 -17.94
C THR A 161 -19.58 -9.14 -18.27
N ASN A 162 -19.70 -8.83 -19.56
CA ASN A 162 -20.28 -7.59 -20.05
C ASN A 162 -21.70 -7.43 -19.48
N PHE A 163 -21.90 -6.53 -18.53
CA PHE A 163 -23.22 -5.95 -18.35
C PHE A 163 -23.43 -4.96 -19.49
N LYS A 164 -24.06 -5.44 -20.57
CA LYS A 164 -24.73 -4.54 -21.52
C LYS A 164 -25.88 -3.90 -20.76
N SER A 165 -25.83 -2.57 -20.59
CA SER A 165 -27.02 -1.78 -20.30
C SER A 165 -27.86 -1.71 -21.57
N GLU A 166 -29.08 -2.23 -21.51
CA GLU A 166 -30.19 -1.84 -22.39
C GLU A 166 -30.54 -0.35 -22.18
#